data_AF-A0A2K8VH74-F1
#
_entry.id   AF-A0A2K8VH74-F1
#
_cell.length_a   1.000
_cell.length_b   1.000
_cell.length_c   1.000
_cell.angle_alpha   90.00
_cell.angle_beta   90.00
_cell.angle_gamma   90.00
#
_symmetry.space_group_name_H-M   'P 1'
#
loop_
_entity.id
_entity.type
_entity.pdbx_description
1 polymer ?
#
loop_
_entity_poly.entity_id
_entity_poly.type
_entity_poly.pdbx_seq_one_letter_code
_entity_poly.pdbx_strand_id
1 'polypeptide(L)'
;MKNILYLIVISVFLLNCSVKKKPTFIKVDDIQFLSLKRDTIYLQAKAFFKNENDIGGKLSTDEIKVFLDGAEVANVSSEEFKVPANQEFFIPLSVIIPADKVFDKSKGGLLGGLINTLLNKKVNVQFKGNIKYKVLGFSNTYIVDKTQVVKIKI
;
A
#
# COMPACT_ATOMS: atom_id res chain seq x y z
N MET A 1 3.78 39.20 -36.01
CA MET A 1 2.96 39.37 -34.79
C MET A 1 1.96 38.24 -34.56
N LYS A 2 1.27 37.73 -35.59
CA LYS A 2 0.28 36.63 -35.46
C LYS A 2 0.86 35.35 -34.81
N ASN A 3 2.11 34.99 -35.15
CA ASN A 3 2.79 33.79 -34.61
C ASN A 3 3.16 33.90 -33.12
N ILE A 4 3.43 35.12 -32.63
CA ILE A 4 3.73 35.37 -31.20
C ILE A 4 2.44 35.23 -30.37
N LEU A 5 1.30 35.68 -30.90
CA LEU A 5 0.00 35.52 -30.25
C LEU A 5 -0.35 34.04 -30.06
N TYR A 6 -0.14 33.20 -31.07
CA TYR A 6 -0.34 31.75 -30.94
C TYR A 6 0.56 31.10 -29.89
N LEU A 7 1.81 31.56 -29.79
CA LEU A 7 2.78 31.04 -28.81
C LEU A 7 2.43 31.46 -27.38
N ILE A 8 1.94 32.69 -27.19
CA ILE A 8 1.43 33.18 -25.90
C ILE A 8 0.18 32.41 -25.49
N VAL A 9 -0.77 32.21 -26.40
CA VAL A 9 -2.00 31.44 -26.12
C VAL A 9 -1.67 30.01 -25.71
N ILE A 10 -0.79 29.32 -26.45
CA ILE A 10 -0.29 27.99 -26.07
C ILE A 10 0.41 27.99 -24.71
N SER A 11 1.26 29.00 -24.45
CA SER A 11 1.97 29.09 -23.17
C SER A 11 1.04 29.28 -21.98
N VAL A 12 -0.07 30.02 -22.13
CA VAL A 12 -1.07 30.22 -21.07
C VAL A 12 -1.82 28.91 -20.77
N PHE A 13 -2.09 28.08 -21.78
CA PHE A 13 -2.71 26.77 -21.56
C PHE A 13 -1.79 25.80 -20.81
N LEU A 14 -0.47 25.87 -21.01
CA LEU A 14 0.50 24.98 -20.34
C LEU A 14 0.68 25.28 -18.84
N LEU A 15 0.32 26.47 -18.35
CA LEU A 15 0.48 26.86 -16.95
C LEU A 15 -0.62 26.34 -16.01
N ASN A 16 -1.71 25.78 -16.54
CA ASN A 16 -2.82 25.25 -15.72
C ASN A 16 -2.55 23.85 -15.16
N CYS A 17 -1.50 23.16 -15.64
CA CYS A 17 -1.12 21.86 -15.11
C CYS A 17 -0.34 22.06 -13.80
N SER A 18 -0.97 21.79 -12.66
CA SER A 18 -0.38 22.06 -11.36
C SER A 18 -0.35 20.80 -10.50
N VAL A 19 0.84 20.46 -10.01
CA VAL A 19 1.04 19.39 -9.02
C VAL A 19 0.79 20.00 -7.65
N LYS A 20 -0.45 19.90 -7.16
CA LYS A 20 -0.82 20.59 -5.91
C LYS A 20 -0.83 19.68 -4.70
N LYS A 21 -1.04 18.37 -4.89
CA LYS A 21 -1.35 17.45 -3.78
C LYS A 21 -0.58 16.16 -3.91
N LYS A 22 -0.41 15.46 -2.80
CA LYS A 22 0.08 14.08 -2.79
C LYS A 22 -1.14 13.14 -2.84
N PRO A 23 -1.09 11.97 -3.52
CA PRO A 23 -2.17 11.00 -3.43
C PRO A 23 -2.66 10.73 -2.00
N THR A 24 -3.97 10.68 -1.81
CA THR A 24 -4.60 10.44 -0.51
C THR A 24 -4.78 8.95 -0.29
N PHE A 25 -4.25 8.42 0.82
CA PHE A 25 -4.53 7.03 1.24
C PHE A 25 -5.99 6.90 1.70
N ILE A 26 -6.69 5.90 1.19
CA ILE A 26 -8.10 5.64 1.51
C ILE A 26 -8.19 4.50 2.53
N LYS A 27 -7.76 3.29 2.16
CA LYS A 27 -7.90 2.06 2.97
C LYS A 27 -6.99 0.94 2.48
N VAL A 28 -6.85 -0.11 3.28
CA VAL A 28 -6.41 -1.43 2.81
C VAL A 28 -7.63 -2.36 2.83
N ASP A 29 -7.86 -3.09 1.74
CA ASP A 29 -9.00 -4.01 1.60
C ASP A 29 -8.60 -5.22 0.72
N ASP A 30 -9.56 -6.08 0.37
CA ASP A 30 -9.37 -7.24 -0.50
C ASP A 30 -8.24 -8.18 -0.03
N ILE A 31 -8.24 -8.52 1.27
CA ILE A 31 -7.26 -9.50 1.78
C ILE A 31 -7.66 -10.90 1.33
N GLN A 32 -6.79 -11.53 0.54
CA GLN A 32 -6.97 -12.86 -0.04
C GLN A 32 -5.86 -13.80 0.40
N PHE A 33 -6.23 -15.02 0.78
CA PHE A 33 -5.28 -16.11 0.93
C PHE A 33 -4.89 -16.62 -0.46
N LEU A 34 -3.59 -16.60 -0.76
CA LEU A 34 -3.08 -17.11 -2.03
C LEU A 34 -2.69 -18.58 -1.92
N SER A 35 -1.81 -18.90 -0.97
CA SER A 35 -1.33 -20.27 -0.75
C SER A 35 -0.58 -20.42 0.56
N LEU A 36 -0.44 -21.67 1.00
CA LEU A 36 0.54 -22.09 2.00
C LEU A 36 1.53 -23.02 1.30
N LYS A 37 2.82 -22.68 1.33
CA LYS A 37 3.88 -23.51 0.75
C LYS A 37 4.95 -23.75 1.79
N ARG A 38 5.25 -25.03 2.07
CA ARG A 38 6.16 -25.45 3.13
C ARG A 38 5.72 -24.81 4.46
N ASP A 39 6.49 -23.82 4.93
CA ASP A 39 6.28 -23.08 6.16
C ASP A 39 6.13 -21.59 5.87
N THR A 40 5.39 -21.21 4.82
CA THR A 40 5.12 -19.80 4.50
C THR A 40 3.71 -19.63 4.00
N ILE A 41 2.99 -18.68 4.62
CA ILE A 41 1.66 -18.24 4.23
C ILE A 41 1.81 -17.03 3.31
N TYR A 42 1.18 -17.10 2.13
CA TYR A 42 1.13 -16.02 1.16
C TYR A 42 -0.26 -15.40 1.17
N LEU A 43 -0.33 -14.12 1.50
CA LEU A 43 -1.55 -13.33 1.42
C LEU A 43 -1.35 -12.19 0.40
N GLN A 44 -2.44 -11.76 -0.21
CA GLN A 44 -2.50 -10.53 -1.00
C GLN A 44 -3.48 -9.57 -0.35
N ALA A 45 -3.19 -8.27 -0.38
CA ALA A 45 -4.12 -7.22 -0.02
C ALA A 45 -4.01 -6.08 -1.04
N LYS A 46 -4.99 -5.17 -1.07
CA LYS A 46 -4.95 -3.97 -1.90
C LYS A 46 -4.98 -2.71 -1.04
N ALA A 47 -4.01 -1.83 -1.23
CA ALA A 47 -4.02 -0.50 -0.64
C ALA A 47 -4.58 0.51 -1.65
N PHE A 48 -5.67 1.16 -1.30
CA PHE A 48 -6.40 2.11 -2.16
C PHE A 48 -5.97 3.55 -1.89
N PHE A 49 -5.80 4.30 -2.97
CA PHE A 49 -5.39 5.70 -2.96
C PHE A 49 -6.21 6.51 -3.98
N LYS A 50 -6.29 7.83 -3.77
CA LYS A 50 -6.87 8.79 -4.72
C LYS A 50 -5.82 9.81 -5.13
N ASN A 51 -5.48 9.89 -6.42
CA ASN A 51 -4.68 10.99 -6.94
C ASN A 51 -5.61 12.12 -7.38
N GLU A 52 -5.59 13.27 -6.72
CA GLU A 52 -6.38 14.45 -7.12
C GLU A 52 -5.63 15.39 -8.10
N ASN A 53 -4.43 15.01 -8.53
CA ASN A 53 -3.67 15.81 -9.49
C ASN A 53 -4.01 15.38 -10.91
N ASP A 54 -4.06 16.34 -11.84
CA ASP A 54 -4.25 16.10 -13.27
C ASP A 54 -3.02 15.49 -13.96
N ILE A 55 -1.98 15.17 -13.19
CA ILE A 55 -0.81 14.44 -13.66
C ILE A 55 -0.59 13.15 -12.85
N GLY A 56 -0.07 12.15 -13.55
CA GLY A 56 0.39 10.91 -12.94
C GLY A 56 1.76 11.05 -12.30
N GLY A 57 2.20 10.00 -11.63
CA GLY A 57 3.52 9.95 -11.00
C GLY A 57 3.96 8.52 -10.76
N LYS A 58 4.86 8.34 -9.80
CA LYS A 58 5.31 7.02 -9.40
C LYS A 58 5.30 6.89 -7.89
N LEU A 59 4.89 5.73 -7.40
CA LEU A 59 5.01 5.34 -6.00
C LEU A 59 6.01 4.21 -5.90
N SER A 60 6.91 4.31 -4.94
CA SER A 60 7.72 3.19 -4.48
C SER A 60 7.48 3.01 -2.98
N THR A 61 7.54 1.78 -2.52
CA THR A 61 7.42 1.48 -1.09
C THR A 61 8.80 1.11 -0.57
N ASP A 62 9.24 1.75 0.51
CA ASP A 62 10.28 1.14 1.35
C ASP A 62 9.57 0.13 2.27
N GLU A 63 10.25 -0.98 2.59
CA GLU A 63 9.77 -2.10 3.42
C GLU A 63 8.58 -1.76 4.35
N ILE A 64 7.36 -2.12 3.93
CA ILE A 64 6.16 -1.97 4.75
C ILE A 64 6.06 -3.20 5.64
N LYS A 65 6.23 -3.01 6.94
CA LYS A 65 6.05 -4.04 7.96
C LYS A 65 4.56 -4.32 8.16
N VAL A 66 4.24 -5.60 8.32
CA VAL A 66 2.87 -6.06 8.59
C VAL A 66 2.84 -6.73 9.95
N PHE A 67 1.86 -6.33 10.74
CA PHE A 67 1.61 -6.83 12.08
C PHE A 67 0.24 -7.47 12.15
N LEU A 68 0.14 -8.61 12.84
CA LEU A 68 -1.11 -9.27 13.19
C LEU A 68 -1.27 -9.22 14.71
N ASP A 69 -2.31 -8.54 15.19
CA ASP A 69 -2.58 -8.33 16.62
C ASP A 69 -1.32 -7.88 17.42
N GLY A 70 -0.48 -7.05 16.79
CA GLY A 70 0.73 -6.48 17.39
C GLY A 70 2.02 -7.28 17.18
N ALA A 71 1.96 -8.50 16.62
CA ALA A 71 3.14 -9.28 16.27
C ALA A 71 3.62 -8.97 14.84
N GLU A 72 4.91 -8.62 14.66
CA GLU A 72 5.51 -8.41 13.33
C GLU A 72 5.63 -9.76 12.60
N VAL A 73 4.88 -9.93 11.51
CA VAL A 73 4.79 -11.21 10.81
C VAL A 73 5.43 -11.19 9.43
N ALA A 74 5.54 -10.03 8.78
CA ALA A 74 6.03 -9.92 7.41
C ALA A 74 6.56 -8.52 7.09
N ASN A 75 7.39 -8.46 6.04
CA ASN A 75 7.77 -7.23 5.36
C ASN A 75 7.28 -7.29 3.90
N VAL A 76 6.72 -6.20 3.41
CA VAL A 76 6.22 -6.03 2.05
C VAL A 76 7.12 -5.03 1.35
N SER A 77 7.86 -5.47 0.35
CA SER A 77 8.47 -4.60 -0.64
C SER A 77 7.65 -4.66 -1.91
N SER A 78 7.34 -3.51 -2.50
CA SER A 78 6.69 -3.40 -3.80
C SER A 78 7.63 -2.73 -4.81
N GLU A 79 7.53 -3.16 -6.06
CA GLU A 79 8.16 -2.49 -7.19
C GLU A 79 7.56 -1.09 -7.43
N GLU A 80 8.23 -0.27 -8.23
CA GLU A 80 7.75 1.06 -8.58
C GLU A 80 6.41 0.99 -9.34
N PHE A 81 5.35 1.58 -8.76
CA PHE A 81 4.00 1.58 -9.30
C PHE A 81 3.67 2.91 -9.99
N LYS A 82 3.10 2.85 -11.20
CA LYS A 82 2.64 4.04 -11.94
C LYS A 82 1.32 4.57 -11.36
N VAL A 83 1.33 5.82 -10.91
CA VAL A 83 0.14 6.50 -10.40
C VAL A 83 -0.62 7.15 -11.55
N PRO A 84 -1.90 6.82 -11.78
CA PRO A 84 -2.73 7.47 -12.79
C PRO A 84 -3.09 8.91 -12.38
N ALA A 85 -3.33 9.76 -13.37
CA ALA A 85 -3.81 11.14 -13.15
C ALA A 85 -5.30 11.15 -12.76
N ASN A 86 -5.65 12.00 -11.79
CA ASN A 86 -7.03 12.32 -11.38
C ASN A 86 -7.95 11.09 -11.22
N GLN A 87 -7.44 10.04 -10.57
CA GLN A 87 -8.15 8.78 -10.44
C GLN A 87 -7.85 8.08 -9.12
N GLU A 88 -8.78 7.26 -8.69
CA GLU A 88 -8.53 6.23 -7.70
C GLU A 88 -7.76 5.05 -8.30
N PHE A 89 -6.86 4.49 -7.51
CA PHE A 89 -6.04 3.34 -7.88
C PHE A 89 -5.72 2.53 -6.64
N PHE A 90 -5.21 1.32 -6.85
CA PHE A 90 -4.72 0.48 -5.77
C PHE A 90 -3.33 -0.07 -6.06
N ILE A 91 -2.58 -0.31 -4.99
CA ILE A 91 -1.29 -1.00 -5.02
C ILE A 91 -1.50 -2.40 -4.42
N PRO A 92 -1.15 -3.48 -5.14
CA PRO A 92 -1.16 -4.81 -4.56
C PRO A 92 -0.03 -4.96 -3.53
N LEU A 93 -0.40 -5.35 -2.32
CA LEU A 93 0.51 -5.65 -1.22
C LEU A 93 0.63 -7.17 -1.10
N SER A 94 1.83 -7.71 -1.34
CA SER A 94 2.14 -9.13 -1.16
C SER A 94 2.70 -9.36 0.23
N VAL A 95 1.96 -10.07 1.08
CA VAL A 95 2.35 -10.34 2.46
C VAL A 95 2.84 -11.77 2.56
N ILE A 96 4.13 -11.92 2.87
CA ILE A 96 4.80 -13.21 3.02
C ILE A 96 5.06 -13.45 4.50
N ILE A 97 4.31 -14.36 5.10
CA ILE A 97 4.37 -14.66 6.53
C ILE A 97 5.04 -16.01 6.73
N PRO A 98 6.25 -16.06 7.31
CA PRO A 98 6.85 -17.31 7.74
C PRO A 98 5.95 -18.00 8.78
N ALA A 99 5.68 -19.28 8.59
CA ALA A 99 4.84 -20.08 9.46
C ALA A 99 5.51 -20.26 10.83
N ASP A 100 6.82 -20.44 10.93
CA ASP A 100 7.54 -20.42 12.21
C ASP A 100 7.23 -19.14 13.03
N LYS A 101 7.18 -17.97 12.40
CA LYS A 101 6.74 -16.71 13.05
C LYS A 101 5.29 -16.70 13.50
N VAL A 102 4.46 -17.66 13.11
CA VAL A 102 3.05 -17.83 13.51
C VAL A 102 2.85 -19.08 14.39
N PHE A 103 3.76 -20.04 14.35
CA PHE A 103 3.63 -21.36 14.98
C PHE A 103 4.74 -21.65 16.01
N ASP A 104 5.64 -20.70 16.32
CA ASP A 104 6.74 -20.90 17.26
C ASP A 104 6.22 -21.28 18.67
N LYS A 105 6.52 -22.52 19.06
CA LYS A 105 6.13 -23.12 20.34
C LYS A 105 7.04 -22.70 21.50
N SER A 106 8.20 -22.09 21.22
CA SER A 106 9.20 -21.73 22.23
C SER A 106 8.83 -20.49 23.06
N LYS A 107 8.01 -19.59 22.48
CA LYS A 107 7.40 -18.45 23.18
C LYS A 107 5.93 -18.76 23.45
N GLY A 108 5.69 -19.46 24.56
CA GLY A 108 4.37 -19.97 24.97
C GLY A 108 3.14 -19.29 24.35
N GLY A 109 2.47 -19.99 23.44
CA GLY A 109 1.02 -19.91 23.24
C GLY A 109 0.40 -18.71 22.52
N LEU A 110 1.13 -17.64 22.17
CA LEU A 110 0.46 -16.45 21.60
C LEU A 110 -0.08 -16.67 20.18
N LEU A 111 0.64 -17.38 19.31
CA LEU A 111 0.33 -17.41 17.88
C LEU A 111 -0.37 -18.71 17.43
N GLY A 112 -0.23 -19.80 18.19
CA GLY A 112 -1.11 -20.99 18.11
C GLY A 112 -2.60 -20.64 18.30
N GLY A 113 -2.88 -19.61 19.13
CA GLY A 113 -4.21 -19.02 19.26
C GLY A 113 -4.60 -18.12 18.08
N LEU A 114 -3.64 -17.47 17.40
CA LEU A 114 -3.92 -16.64 16.24
C LEU A 114 -4.42 -17.46 15.05
N ILE A 115 -3.98 -18.70 14.83
CA ILE A 115 -4.53 -19.55 13.75
C ILE A 115 -6.02 -19.84 13.96
N ASN A 116 -6.42 -20.19 15.19
CA ASN A 116 -7.83 -20.37 15.51
C ASN A 116 -8.63 -19.05 15.47
N THR A 117 -7.93 -17.91 15.61
CA THR A 117 -8.50 -16.55 15.49
C THR A 117 -8.62 -16.10 14.03
N LEU A 118 -7.67 -16.47 13.16
CA LEU A 118 -7.69 -16.23 11.72
C LEU A 118 -8.76 -17.09 11.03
N LEU A 119 -8.98 -18.32 11.51
CA LEU A 119 -9.94 -19.26 10.91
C LEU A 119 -11.41 -18.92 11.14
N ASN A 120 -11.77 -18.08 12.13
CA ASN A 120 -13.17 -17.78 12.44
C ASN A 120 -13.46 -16.41 13.09
N LYS A 121 -12.45 -15.52 13.25
CA LYS A 121 -12.61 -14.22 13.91
C LYS A 121 -11.98 -13.07 13.11
N LYS A 122 -12.34 -11.87 13.54
CA LYS A 122 -11.77 -10.60 13.08
C LYS A 122 -10.35 -10.47 13.65
N VAL A 123 -9.36 -10.19 12.81
CA VAL A 123 -7.95 -10.00 13.19
C VAL A 123 -7.54 -8.56 12.89
N ASN A 124 -6.76 -7.93 13.78
CA ASN A 124 -6.21 -6.61 13.51
C ASN A 124 -4.95 -6.76 12.66
N VAL A 125 -5.04 -6.30 11.41
CA VAL A 125 -3.91 -6.22 10.49
C VAL A 125 -3.41 -4.79 10.48
N GLN A 126 -2.17 -4.57 10.91
CA GLN A 126 -1.56 -3.25 10.92
C GLN A 126 -0.40 -3.19 9.92
N PHE A 127 -0.43 -2.16 9.08
CA PHE A 127 0.63 -1.85 8.12
C PHE A 127 1.42 -0.65 8.66
N LYS A 128 2.74 -0.83 8.82
CA LYS A 128 3.66 0.24 9.21
C LYS A 128 4.81 0.38 8.22
N GLY A 129 5.06 1.56 7.69
CA GLY A 129 6.19 1.78 6.80
C GLY A 129 6.16 3.11 6.08
N ASN A 130 7.05 3.27 5.11
CA ASN A 130 7.19 4.50 4.35
C ASN A 130 6.88 4.26 2.87
N ILE A 131 6.00 5.07 2.30
CA ILE A 131 5.75 5.09 0.86
C ILE A 131 6.36 6.38 0.31
N LYS A 132 7.13 6.30 -0.78
CA LYS A 132 7.72 7.44 -1.46
C LYS A 132 6.94 7.73 -2.73
N TYR A 133 6.44 8.95 -2.87
CA TYR A 133 5.86 9.47 -4.10
C TYR A 133 6.85 10.36 -4.82
N LYS A 134 6.95 10.19 -6.14
CA LYS A 134 7.78 11.03 -7.00
C LYS A 134 7.01 11.46 -8.24
N VAL A 135 7.07 12.76 -8.55
CA VAL A 135 6.46 13.34 -9.75
C VAL A 135 7.20 14.61 -10.13
N LEU A 136 7.63 14.75 -11.40
CA LEU A 136 8.23 15.97 -11.97
C LEU A 136 9.16 16.77 -11.01
N GLY A 137 10.23 16.14 -10.50
CA GLY A 137 11.21 16.80 -9.61
C GLY A 137 10.77 16.97 -8.16
N PHE A 138 9.51 16.69 -7.82
CA PHE A 138 8.98 16.66 -6.47
C PHE A 138 8.99 15.24 -5.91
N SER A 139 9.34 15.11 -4.63
CA SER A 139 9.23 13.84 -3.89
C SER A 139 8.61 14.07 -2.51
N ASN A 140 7.79 13.12 -2.05
CA ASN A 140 7.18 13.17 -0.73
C ASN A 140 7.13 11.77 -0.11
N THR A 141 7.11 11.68 1.22
CA THR A 141 7.05 10.41 1.96
C THR A 141 5.76 10.34 2.77
N TYR A 142 5.09 9.18 2.73
CA TYR A 142 3.96 8.85 3.59
C TYR A 142 4.42 7.91 4.67
N ILE A 143 4.22 8.30 5.92
CA ILE A 143 4.26 7.37 7.04
C ILE A 143 2.91 6.66 7.04
N VAL A 144 2.94 5.37 6.75
CA VAL A 144 1.79 4.48 6.90
C VAL A 144 1.90 3.91 8.29
N ASP A 145 0.89 4.16 9.13
CA ASP A 145 0.61 3.41 10.36
C ASP A 145 -0.91 3.25 10.43
N LYS A 146 -1.40 2.14 9.88
CA LYS A 146 -2.83 1.90 9.71
C LYS A 146 -3.20 0.48 10.12
N THR A 147 -4.13 0.39 11.06
CA THR A 147 -4.73 -0.86 11.51
C THR A 147 -6.10 -1.02 10.88
N GLN A 148 -6.37 -2.21 10.36
CA GLN A 148 -7.64 -2.61 9.79
C GLN A 148 -8.08 -3.92 10.43
N VAL A 149 -9.36 -3.99 10.78
CA VAL A 149 -9.97 -5.21 11.31
C VAL A 149 -10.45 -6.04 10.14
N VAL A 150 -9.84 -7.19 9.90
CA VAL A 150 -10.13 -8.03 8.73
C VAL A 150 -10.71 -9.36 9.19
N LYS A 151 -11.83 -9.76 8.57
CA LYS A 151 -12.36 -11.11 8.74
C LYS A 151 -11.73 -11.99 7.66
N ILE A 152 -10.80 -12.84 8.05
CA ILE A 152 -10.23 -13.82 7.12
C ILE A 152 -11.27 -14.93 6.96
N LYS A 153 -11.67 -15.18 5.71
CA LYS A 153 -12.42 -16.38 5.33
C LYS A 153 -11.42 -17.26 4.58
N ILE A 154 -11.10 -18.40 5.18
CA ILE A 154 -10.31 -19.47 4.54
C ILE A 154 -11.30 -20.43 3.88
#